data_AF-A0A075GMN4-F1
#
_entry.id   AF-A0A075GMN4-F1
#
_cell.length_a   1.000
_cell.length_b   1.000
_cell.length_c   1.000
_cell.angle_alpha   90.00
_cell.angle_beta   90.00
_cell.angle_gamma   90.00
#
_symmetry.space_group_name_H-M   'P 1'
#
loop_
_entity.id
_entity.type
_entity.pdbx_description
1 polymer ?
#
loop_
_entity_poly.entity_id
_entity_poly.type
_entity_poly.pdbx_seq_one_letter_code
_entity_poly.pdbx_strand_id
1 'polypeptide(L)' 'HVVDELALLSANIVEVVHDRLSSNVRAGTTGVTLSLETEDQKHMDKLIQHLKEKSIDFKVLT' A
#
# COMPACT_ATOMS: atom_id res chain seq x y z
N HIS A 1 -10.55 -0.77 -5.59
CA HIS A 1 -9.69 -1.67 -4.79
C HIS A 1 -8.41 -0.93 -4.43
N VAL A 2 -7.63 -1.35 -3.41
CA VAL A 2 -6.43 -0.60 -2.99
C VAL A 2 -5.41 -0.43 -4.13
N VAL A 3 -5.34 -1.41 -5.04
CA VAL A 3 -4.50 -1.40 -6.23
C VAL A 3 -4.87 -0.27 -7.20
N ASP A 4 -6.16 -0.01 -7.40
CA ASP A 4 -6.63 1.06 -8.30
C ASP A 4 -6.26 2.46 -7.76
N GLU A 5 -6.30 2.62 -6.43
CA GLU A 5 -5.96 3.89 -5.75
C GLU A 5 -4.45 4.18 -5.84
N LEU A 6 -3.60 3.14 -5.80
CA LEU A 6 -2.15 3.30 -5.96
C LEU A 6 -1.78 3.69 -7.39
N ALA A 7 -2.46 3.10 -8.38
CA ALA A 7 -2.28 3.45 -9.78
C ALA A 7 -2.70 4.90 -10.08
N LEU A 8 -3.71 5.44 -9.39
CA LEU A 8 -4.15 6.84 -9.51
C LEU A 8 -3.12 7.86 -9.00
N LEU A 9 -2.18 7.44 -8.13
CA LEU A 9 -1.19 8.31 -7.51
C LEU A 9 0.17 8.30 -8.21
N SER A 10 0.23 7.74 -9.42
CA SER A 10 1.47 7.60 -10.20
C SER A 10 2.56 6.79 -9.48
N ALA A 11 2.19 5.95 -8.50
CA ALA A 11 3.10 4.99 -7.92
C ALA A 11 3.13 3.75 -8.83
N ASN A 12 4.32 3.39 -9.30
CA ASN A 12 4.47 2.18 -10.10
C ASN A 12 4.49 0.98 -9.16
N ILE A 13 3.54 0.05 -9.33
CA ILE A 13 3.44 -1.14 -8.48
C ILE A 13 4.43 -2.17 -9.00
N VAL A 14 5.54 -2.32 -8.29
CA VAL A 14 6.63 -3.24 -8.65
C VAL A 14 6.27 -4.67 -8.27
N GLU A 15 5.68 -4.85 -7.09
CA GLU A 15 5.33 -6.17 -6.58
C GLU A 15 4.11 -6.10 -5.65
N VAL A 16 3.23 -7.09 -5.79
CA VAL A 16 2.11 -7.29 -4.88
C VAL A 16 2.26 -8.68 -4.26
N VAL A 17 2.57 -8.72 -2.96
CA VAL A 17 2.60 -9.97 -2.19
C VAL A 17 1.36 -10.04 -1.32
N HIS A 18 0.50 -11.00 -1.59
CA HIS A 18 -0.65 -11.29 -0.75
C HIS A 18 -0.26 -12.27 0.34
N ASP A 19 -0.29 -11.83 1.60
CA ASP A 19 -0.11 -12.73 2.72
C ASP A 19 -1.49 -13.20 3.20
N ARG A 20 -1.90 -14.37 2.70
CA ARG A 20 -3.16 -15.03 3.08
C ARG A 20 -3.00 -15.98 4.28
N LEU A 21 -1.78 -16.19 4.78
CA LEU A 21 -1.44 -17.23 5.75
C LEU A 21 -0.73 -16.71 7.01
N SER A 22 -0.34 -15.44 7.05
CA SER A 22 0.14 -14.77 8.26
C SER A 22 -0.93 -14.78 9.35
N SER A 23 -0.57 -15.36 10.51
CA SER A 23 -1.40 -15.55 11.71
C SER A 23 -1.94 -14.25 12.33
N ASN A 24 -1.58 -13.09 11.76
CA ASN A 24 -1.89 -11.76 12.29
C ASN A 24 -3.01 -11.03 11.53
N VAL A 25 -3.66 -11.70 10.56
CA VAL A 25 -4.73 -11.14 9.75
C VAL A 25 -6.07 -11.72 10.22
N ARG A 26 -7.03 -10.84 10.56
CA ARG A 26 -8.37 -11.27 11.03
C ARG A 26 -9.02 -12.16 9.98
N ALA A 27 -9.68 -13.23 10.41
CA ALA A 27 -10.43 -14.10 9.51
C ALA A 27 -11.41 -13.26 8.65
N GLY A 28 -11.32 -13.40 7.32
CA GLY A 28 -12.11 -12.60 6.38
C GLY A 28 -11.43 -11.33 5.85
N THR A 29 -10.18 -11.06 6.24
CA THR A 29 -9.36 -9.95 5.68
C THR A 29 -8.11 -10.48 4.98
N THR A 30 -7.55 -9.69 4.06
CA THR A 30 -6.30 -10.01 3.34
C THR A 30 -5.26 -8.95 3.66
N GLY A 31 -4.11 -9.36 4.18
CA GLY A 31 -2.94 -8.50 4.28
C GLY A 31 -2.24 -8.44 2.92
N VAL A 32 -1.88 -7.23 2.48
CA VAL A 32 -1.11 -7.03 1.26
C VAL A 32 0.15 -6.26 1.58
N THR A 33 1.29 -6.75 1.11
CA THR A 33 2.55 -6.02 1.09
C THR A 33 2.79 -5.58 -0.34
N LEU A 34 3.06 -4.29 -0.50
CA LEU A 34 3.20 -3.64 -1.80
C LEU A 34 4.56 -2.98 -1.87
N SER A 35 5.32 -3.32 -2.90
CA SER A 35 6.57 -2.64 -3.25
C SER A 35 6.25 -1.60 -4.31
N LEU A 36 6.49 -0.34 -3.98
CA LEU A 36 6.12 0.80 -4.81
C LEU A 36 7.37 1.58 -5.21
N GLU A 37 7.45 1.96 -6.48
CA GLU A 37 8.44 2.90 -6.98
C GLU A 37 7.75 4.26 -7.18
N THR A 38 8.36 5.30 -6.62
CA THR A 38 7.90 6.69 -6.74
C THR A 38 9.02 7.53 -7.33
N GLU A 39 8.66 8.52 -8.17
CA GLU A 39 9.64 9.37 -8.85
C GLU A 39 10.56 10.13 -7.89
N ASP A 40 10.02 10.60 -6.76
CA ASP A 40 10.77 11.29 -5.72
C ASP A 40 10.10 11.17 -4.35
N GLN A 41 10.78 11.72 -3.32
CA GLN A 41 10.27 11.73 -1.95
C GLN A 41 8.93 12.48 -1.82
N LYS A 42 8.67 13.52 -2.62
CA LYS A 42 7.42 14.29 -2.55
C LYS A 42 6.23 13.46 -3.01
N HIS A 43 6.42 12.61 -4.02
CA HIS A 43 5.40 11.67 -4.47
C HIS A 43 5.13 10.60 -3.42
N MET A 44 6.18 10.09 -2.76
CA MET A 44 6.03 9.17 -1.63
C MET A 44 5.24 9.80 -0.47
N ASP A 45 5.54 11.05 -0.12
CA ASP A 45 4.85 11.75 0.97
C ASP A 45 3.36 11.99 0.63
N LYS A 46 3.04 12.36 -0.61
CA LYS A 46 1.65 12.50 -1.09
C LYS A 46 0.89 11.18 -1.02
N LEU A 47 1.53 10.08 -1.40
CA LEU A 47 0.96 8.74 -1.33
C LEU A 47 0.64 8.36 0.12
N ILE A 48 1.60 8.52 1.04
CA ILE A 48 1.41 8.26 2.48
C ILE A 48 0.26 9.11 3.04
N GLN A 49 0.20 10.38 2.68
CA GLN A 49 -0.86 11.29 3.11
C GLN A 49 -2.24 10.84 2.60
N HIS A 50 -2.34 10.46 1.32
CA HIS A 50 -3.59 9.99 0.74
C HIS A 50 -4.11 8.71 1.41
N LEU A 51 -3.22 7.76 1.71
CA LEU A 51 -3.58 6.52 2.42
C LEU A 51 -4.08 6.81 3.85
N LYS A 52 -3.46 7.77 4.54
CA LYS A 52 -3.92 8.23 5.87
C LYS A 52 -5.29 8.89 5.82
N GLU A 53 -5.55 9.74 4.84
CA GLU A 53 -6.84 10.42 4.67
C GLU A 53 -8.00 9.43 4.45
N LYS A 54 -7.70 8.31 3.78
CA LYS A 54 -8.65 7.20 3.57
C LYS A 54 -8.80 6.28 4.78
N SER A 55 -8.10 6.56 5.89
CA SER A 55 -8.09 5.73 7.10
C SER A 55 -7.67 4.27 6.82
N ILE A 56 -6.74 4.08 5.89
CA ILE A 56 -6.15 2.78 5.60
C ILE A 56 -5.06 2.52 6.65
N ASP A 57 -5.11 1.36 7.31
CA ASP A 57 -4.05 0.90 8.20
C ASP A 57 -2.86 0.39 7.37
N PHE A 58 -1.69 1.00 7.54
CA PHE A 58 -0.46 0.58 6.87
C PHE A 58 0.78 0.82 7.74
N LYS A 59 1.87 0.16 7.36
CA LYS A 59 3.21 0.40 7.90
C LYS A 59 4.18 0.56 6.75
N VAL A 60 4.99 1.62 6.79
CA VAL A 60 6.10 1.80 5.85
C VAL A 60 7.25 0.89 6.27
N LEU A 61 7.77 0.13 5.32
CA LEU A 61 8.96 -0.71 5.49
C LEU A 61 10.09 -0.06 4.68
N THR A 62 11.21 0.26 5.33
CA THR A 62 12.42 0.86 4.75
C THR A 62 13.60 -0.05 5.00
#